data_AF-A0A9P7N3H6-F1
#
_entry.id   AF-A0A9P7N3H6-F1
#
_cell.length_a   1.000
_cell.length_b   1.000
_cell.length_c   1.000
_cell.angle_alpha   90.00
_cell.angle_beta   90.00
_cell.angle_gamma   90.00
#
_symmetry.space_group_name_H-M   'P 1'
#
loop_
_entity.id
_entity.type
_entity.pdbx_description
1 polymer ?
#
loop_
_entity_poly.entity_id
_entity_poly.type
_entity_poly.pdbx_seq_one_letter_code
_entity_poly.pdbx_strand_id
1 'polypeptide(L)'
;KIKNLEILPLNAGGDASTIRAYATKFTGLSQPVSINVPNLLLWTIICCVRQREQLTTGQFSGNEGTRRMMVEQLKQMALDLTTYTSQLRYRFPPHLHEALARASAE
;
A
#
# COMPACT_ATOMS: atom_id res chain seq x y z
N LYS A 1 -9.87 8.52 -1.26
CA LYS A 1 -10.81 7.89 -0.31
C LYS A 1 -10.11 6.97 0.69
N ILE A 2 -9.34 5.96 0.25
CA ILE A 2 -8.61 5.03 1.14
C ILE A 2 -7.63 5.76 2.07
N LYS A 3 -6.89 6.76 1.56
CA LYS A 3 -5.96 7.58 2.37
C LYS A 3 -6.61 8.28 3.57
N ASN A 4 -7.88 8.64 3.47
CA ASN A 4 -8.59 9.39 4.52
C ASN A 4 -9.02 8.50 5.69
N LEU A 5 -8.92 7.18 5.55
CA LEU A 5 -9.28 6.25 6.62
C LEU A 5 -8.19 6.16 7.70
N GLU A 6 -6.96 6.58 7.40
CA GLU A 6 -5.82 6.52 8.34
C GLU A 6 -5.64 5.15 9.03
N ILE A 7 -5.94 4.09 8.26
CA ILE A 7 -5.71 2.70 8.65
C ILE A 7 -4.43 2.17 8.00
N LEU A 8 -4.13 2.59 6.77
CA LEU A 8 -2.97 2.13 6.01
C LEU A 8 -1.90 3.23 5.89
N PRO A 9 -0.61 2.89 5.95
CA PRO A 9 0.50 3.84 5.90
C PRO A 9 0.78 4.37 4.48
N LEU A 10 -0.22 4.96 3.82
CA LEU A 10 -0.10 5.44 2.42
C LEU A 10 0.65 6.77 2.24
N ASN A 11 1.00 7.42 3.36
CA ASN A 11 1.78 8.65 3.39
C ASN A 11 3.09 8.48 4.17
N ALA A 12 3.51 7.23 4.46
CA ALA A 12 4.74 6.99 5.22
C ALA A 12 5.99 7.34 4.41
N GLY A 13 5.98 7.14 3.09
CA GLY A 13 7.08 7.56 2.21
C GLY A 13 8.38 6.85 2.55
N GLY A 14 8.31 5.60 3.03
CA GLY A 14 9.47 4.84 3.50
C GLY A 14 9.85 5.04 4.96
N ASP A 15 9.18 5.90 5.73
CA ASP A 15 9.45 6.03 7.17
C ASP A 15 8.95 4.80 7.96
N ALA A 16 9.90 3.99 8.38
CA ALA A 16 9.66 2.79 9.18
C ALA A 16 8.97 3.10 10.53
N SER A 17 9.18 4.29 11.12
CA SER A 17 8.57 4.68 12.39
C SER A 17 7.07 4.91 12.20
N THR A 18 6.70 5.66 11.17
CA THR A 18 5.30 5.86 10.77
C THR A 18 4.63 4.52 10.46
N ILE A 19 5.25 3.64 9.66
CA ILE A 19 4.70 2.31 9.35
C ILE A 19 4.44 1.50 10.62
N ARG A 20 5.39 1.51 11.56
CA ARG A 20 5.24 0.83 12.86
C ARG A 20 4.10 1.41 13.69
N ALA A 21 3.95 2.72 13.71
CA ALA A 21 2.84 3.38 14.42
C ALA A 21 1.47 2.91 13.90
N TYR A 22 1.31 2.76 12.57
CA TYR A 22 0.10 2.18 11.98
C TYR A 22 -0.09 0.71 12.40
N ALA A 23 0.97 -0.09 12.43
CA ALA A 23 0.88 -1.49 12.87
C ALA A 23 0.48 -1.62 14.34
N THR A 24 0.95 -0.72 15.21
CA THR A 24 0.50 -0.65 16.60
C THR A 24 -0.96 -0.17 16.69
N LYS A 25 -1.37 0.82 15.88
CA LYS A 25 -2.76 1.29 15.85
C LYS A 25 -3.73 0.17 15.43
N PHE A 26 -3.30 -0.73 14.54
CA PHE A 26 -4.10 -1.87 14.10
C PHE A 26 -4.60 -2.75 15.25
N THR A 27 -3.78 -2.97 16.29
CA THR A 27 -4.20 -3.80 17.44
C THR A 27 -5.32 -3.17 18.26
N GLY A 28 -5.52 -1.85 18.16
CA GLY A 28 -6.61 -1.14 18.82
C GLY A 28 -7.90 -1.02 17.99
N LEU A 29 -7.92 -1.54 16.75
CA LEU A 29 -9.11 -1.49 15.90
C LEU A 29 -10.17 -2.50 16.38
N SER A 30 -11.44 -2.13 16.26
CA SER A 30 -12.56 -3.02 16.56
C SER A 30 -12.59 -4.21 15.60
N GLN A 31 -13.05 -5.36 16.09
CA GLN A 31 -13.12 -6.60 15.30
C GLN A 31 -13.79 -6.44 13.92
N PRO A 32 -14.91 -5.69 13.76
CA PRO A 32 -15.55 -5.49 12.46
C PRO A 32 -14.70 -4.69 11.47
N VAL A 33 -13.79 -3.84 11.96
CA VAL A 33 -12.86 -3.09 11.10
C VAL A 33 -11.67 -3.99 10.75
N SER A 34 -11.07 -4.62 11.76
CA SER A 34 -9.87 -5.46 11.62
C SER A 34 -10.03 -6.59 10.60
N ILE A 35 -11.21 -7.23 10.56
CA ILE A 35 -11.50 -8.30 9.58
C ILE A 35 -11.53 -7.82 8.12
N ASN A 36 -11.77 -6.52 7.89
CA ASN A 36 -11.85 -5.94 6.55
C ASN A 36 -10.53 -5.32 6.08
N VAL A 37 -9.55 -5.13 6.98
CA VAL A 37 -8.23 -4.56 6.63
C VAL A 37 -7.47 -5.40 5.59
N PRO A 38 -7.47 -6.74 5.61
CA PRO A 38 -6.83 -7.54 4.55
C PRO A 38 -7.40 -7.26 3.16
N ASN A 39 -8.73 -7.13 3.05
CA ASN A 39 -9.39 -6.82 1.79
C ASN A 39 -9.04 -5.40 1.33
N LEU A 40 -9.01 -4.45 2.27
CA LEU A 40 -8.60 -3.08 1.99
C LEU A 40 -7.16 -3.00 1.49
N LEU A 41 -6.24 -3.74 2.11
CA LEU A 41 -4.84 -3.87 1.66
C LEU A 41 -4.79 -4.36 0.21
N LEU A 42 -5.50 -5.46 -0.09
CA LEU A 42 -5.53 -6.05 -1.43
C LEU A 42 -6.04 -5.06 -2.49
N TRP A 43 -7.16 -4.39 -2.23
CA TRP A 43 -7.69 -3.37 -3.15
C TRP A 43 -6.73 -2.21 -3.34
N THR A 44 -6.07 -1.78 -2.27
CA THR A 44 -5.12 -0.67 -2.33
C THR A 44 -3.93 -1.01 -3.22
N ILE A 45 -3.38 -2.22 -3.08
CA ILE A 45 -2.27 -2.70 -3.92
C ILE A 45 -2.69 -2.78 -5.38
N ILE A 46 -3.86 -3.38 -5.66
CA ILE A 46 -4.38 -3.49 -7.03
C ILE A 46 -4.55 -2.10 -7.65
N CYS A 47 -5.05 -1.12 -6.88
CA CYS A 47 -5.14 0.26 -7.34
C CYS A 47 -3.75 0.86 -7.62
N CYS A 48 -2.77 0.65 -6.74
CA CYS A 48 -1.40 1.15 -6.94
C CYS A 48 -0.76 0.57 -8.21
N VAL A 49 -0.85 -0.74 -8.43
CA VAL A 49 -0.29 -1.42 -9.61
C VAL A 49 -0.96 -0.93 -10.89
N ARG A 50 -2.29 -0.99 -10.96
CA ARG A 50 -3.04 -0.55 -12.15
C ARG A 50 -2.82 0.92 -12.48
N GLN A 51 -2.77 1.78 -11.47
CA GLN A 51 -2.54 3.20 -11.68
C GLN A 51 -1.11 3.47 -12.16
N ARG A 52 -0.12 2.72 -11.65
CA ARG A 52 1.26 2.78 -12.13
C ARG A 52 1.39 2.31 -13.58
N GLU A 53 0.73 1.21 -13.95
CA GLU A 53 0.68 0.73 -15.33
C GLU A 53 0.06 1.76 -16.27
N GLN A 54 -1.06 2.37 -15.89
CA GLN A 54 -1.70 3.45 -16.66
C GLN A 54 -0.77 4.65 -16.84
N LEU A 55 -0.08 5.08 -15.78
CA LEU A 55 0.89 6.16 -15.84
C LEU A 55 2.14 5.81 -16.67
N THR A 56 2.47 4.53 -16.80
CA THR A 56 3.64 4.08 -17.57
C THR A 56 3.30 3.92 -19.07
N THR A 57 2.09 3.47 -19.37
CA THR A 57 1.60 3.21 -20.74
C THR A 57 0.97 4.43 -21.41
N GLY A 58 0.58 5.46 -20.66
CA GLY A 58 0.01 6.70 -21.19
C GLY A 58 1.02 7.45 -22.07
N GLN A 59 0.87 7.34 -23.40
CA GLN A 59 1.87 7.78 -24.38
C GLN A 59 1.99 9.30 -24.59
N PHE A 60 1.15 10.13 -23.98
CA PHE A 60 1.21 11.58 -24.19
C PHE A 60 0.80 12.34 -22.93
N SER A 61 1.77 12.84 -22.17
CA SER A 61 1.52 13.91 -21.20
C SER A 61 2.71 14.87 -21.19
N GLY A 62 2.45 16.18 -21.33
CA GLY A 62 3.49 17.22 -21.23
C GLY A 62 4.17 17.31 -19.85
N ASN A 63 3.78 16.47 -18.88
CA ASN A 63 4.23 16.48 -17.49
C ASN A 63 5.01 15.19 -17.13
N GLU A 64 5.98 14.81 -17.96
CA GLU A 64 6.84 13.63 -17.75
C GLU A 64 7.48 13.57 -16.36
N GLY A 65 7.92 14.72 -15.81
CA GLY A 65 8.49 14.80 -14.47
C GLY A 65 7.49 14.42 -13.37
N THR A 66 6.30 15.02 -13.39
CA THR A 66 5.22 14.72 -12.44
C THR A 66 4.76 13.27 -12.53
N ARG A 67 4.69 12.72 -13.75
CA ARG A 67 4.35 11.33 -14.00
C ARG A 67 5.36 10.37 -13.37
N ARG A 68 6.66 10.60 -13.56
CA ARG A 68 7.73 9.80 -12.93
C ARG A 68 7.68 9.88 -11.41
N MET A 69 7.46 11.07 -10.85
CA MET A 69 7.29 11.22 -9.40
C MET A 69 6.09 10.42 -8.87
N MET A 70 4.96 10.44 -9.57
CA MET A 70 3.78 9.66 -9.17
C MET A 70 4.02 8.15 -9.25
N VAL A 71 4.72 7.67 -10.28
CA VAL A 71 5.11 6.26 -10.40
C VAL A 71 5.98 5.83 -9.21
N GLU A 72 6.98 6.64 -8.84
CA GLU A 72 7.84 6.34 -7.70
C GLU A 72 7.07 6.39 -6.38
N GLN A 73 6.16 7.36 -6.21
CA GLN A 73 5.31 7.42 -5.03
C GLN A 73 4.41 6.18 -4.90
N LEU A 74 3.82 5.69 -6.00
CA LEU A 74 3.00 4.48 -5.99
C LEU A 74 3.82 3.23 -5.66
N LYS A 75 5.06 3.16 -6.17
CA LYS A 75 6.01 2.09 -5.84
C LYS A 75 6.38 2.12 -4.36
N GLN A 76 6.69 3.29 -3.82
CA GLN A 76 7.01 3.45 -2.40
C GLN A 76 5.82 3.06 -1.51
N MET A 77 4.59 3.43 -1.88
CA MET A 77 3.38 3.00 -1.15
C MET A 77 3.27 1.47 -1.12
N ALA A 78 3.53 0.77 -2.22
CA ALA A 78 3.50 -0.70 -2.23
C ALA A 78 4.55 -1.31 -1.27
N LEU A 79 5.77 -0.75 -1.23
CA LEU A 79 6.81 -1.18 -0.30
C LEU A 79 6.44 -0.92 1.17
N ASP A 80 5.83 0.23 1.46
CA ASP A 80 5.37 0.59 2.80
C ASP A 80 4.28 -0.37 3.26
N LEU A 81 3.35 -0.74 2.38
CA LEU A 81 2.31 -1.75 2.65
C LEU A 81 2.90 -3.15 2.87
N THR A 82 3.91 -3.55 2.09
CA THR A 82 4.62 -4.84 2.30
C THR A 82 5.31 -4.88 3.65
N THR A 83 5.94 -3.77 4.06
CA THR A 83 6.58 -3.63 5.37
C THR A 83 5.56 -3.68 6.50
N TYR A 84 4.46 -2.96 6.36
CA TYR A 84 3.33 -2.98 7.30
C TYR A 84 2.77 -4.39 7.50
N THR A 85 2.52 -5.10 6.40
CA THR A 85 1.94 -6.45 6.43
C THR A 85 2.92 -7.45 7.05
N SER A 86 4.23 -7.30 6.76
CA SER A 86 5.30 -8.07 7.40
C SER A 86 5.30 -7.96 8.92
N GLN A 87 5.04 -6.77 9.49
CA GLN A 87 4.93 -6.58 10.93
C GLN A 87 3.70 -7.27 11.54
N LEU A 88 2.66 -7.51 10.73
CA LEU A 88 1.40 -8.12 11.12
C LEU A 88 1.24 -9.55 10.56
N ARG A 89 2.35 -10.22 10.22
CA ARG A 89 2.36 -11.51 9.51
C ARG A 89 1.44 -12.58 10.10
N TYR A 90 1.37 -12.66 11.43
CA TYR A 90 0.55 -13.65 12.13
C TYR A 90 -0.93 -13.26 12.26
N ARG A 91 -1.29 -12.03 11.89
CA ARG A 91 -2.67 -11.51 11.92
C ARG A 91 -3.35 -11.57 10.56
N PHE A 92 -2.60 -11.81 9.50
CA PHE A 92 -3.09 -11.82 8.13
C PHE A 92 -2.97 -13.19 7.47
N PRO A 93 -3.84 -13.48 6.49
CA PRO A 93 -3.73 -14.71 5.73
C PRO A 93 -2.42 -14.80 4.94
N PRO A 94 -1.84 -16.01 4.76
CA PRO A 94 -0.55 -16.18 4.08
C PRO A 94 -0.56 -15.72 2.61
N HIS A 95 -1.67 -15.92 1.90
CA HIS A 95 -1.82 -15.51 0.50
C HIS A 95 -1.71 -13.99 0.28
N LEU A 96 -1.95 -13.19 1.33
CA LEU A 96 -1.81 -11.72 1.25
C LEU A 96 -0.35 -11.32 1.09
N HIS A 97 0.56 -11.99 1.82
CA HIS A 97 2.00 -11.73 1.73
C HIS A 97 2.54 -12.07 0.34
N GLU A 98 2.06 -13.16 -0.25
CA GLU A 98 2.45 -13.55 -1.61
C GLU A 98 1.94 -12.56 -2.66
N ALA A 99 0.70 -12.10 -2.53
CA ALA A 99 0.13 -11.09 -3.43
C ALA A 99 0.89 -9.75 -3.34
N LEU A 100 1.27 -9.35 -2.13
CA LEU A 100 2.10 -8.16 -1.88
C LEU A 100 3.50 -8.29 -2.47
N ALA A 101 4.16 -9.44 -2.25
CA ALA A 101 5.50 -9.68 -2.78
C ALA A 101 5.53 -9.58 -4.30
N ARG A 102 4.53 -10.14 -5.00
CA ARG A 102 4.38 -10.01 -6.46
C ARG A 102 4.20 -8.55 -6.90
N ALA A 103 3.27 -7.83 -6.26
CA ALA A 103 2.99 -6.44 -6.60
C ALA A 103 4.16 -5.47 -6.30
N SER A 104 5.06 -5.85 -5.39
CA SER A 104 6.27 -5.08 -5.06
C SER A 104 7.44 -5.37 -6.03
N ALA A 105 7.42 -6.54 -6.67
CA ALA A 105 8.48 -7.01 -7.55
C ALA A 105 8.32 -6.49 -9.00
N GLU A 106 7.08 -6.27 -9.43
CA GLU A 106 6.75 -5.48 -10.63
C GLU A 106 7.00 -3.99 -10.39
#